data_AF-A0A1M3N1S2-F1
#
_entry.id   AF-A0A1M3N1S2-F1
#
_cell.length_a   1.000
_cell.length_b   1.000
_cell.length_c   1.000
_cell.angle_alpha   90.00
_cell.angle_beta   90.00
_cell.angle_gamma   90.00
#
_symmetry.space_group_name_H-M   'P 1'
#
loop_
_entity.id
_entity.type
_entity.pdbx_description
1 polymer ?
#
loop_
_entity_poly.entity_id
_entity_poly.type
_entity_poly.pdbx_seq_one_letter_code
_entity_poly.pdbx_strand_id
1 'polypeptide(L)'
;MKVGNESPRDFAIQILFYFGADSSSAPHKFATKNSDVFIYNGHSSIGYGPLDPRNFTSADFPSSYQIMWMDGCASYNYYHKDYIPLKEGGTKNLDLVTNGLEAPAWRGGTANGKFLVALLSGGTSSYKDLLLAARDTEAMRVVDGELDNVYKPTKASTRVTITNR
;
A
#
# COMPACT_ATOMS: atom_id res chain seq x y z
N MET A 1 13.36 9.27 16.19
CA MET A 1 11.88 9.15 16.12
C MET A 1 11.38 8.38 17.34
N LYS A 2 10.31 8.85 17.98
CA LYS A 2 9.62 8.11 19.04
C LYS A 2 8.39 7.42 18.44
N VAL A 3 8.30 6.10 18.52
CA VAL A 3 7.12 5.33 18.07
C VAL A 3 6.35 4.88 19.30
N GLY A 4 5.13 5.39 19.48
CA GLY A 4 4.32 5.11 20.67
C GLY A 4 5.05 5.49 21.98
N ASN A 5 5.18 4.53 22.88
CA ASN A 5 5.85 4.70 24.18
C ASN A 5 7.32 4.27 24.18
N GLU A 6 7.87 3.86 23.04
CA GLU A 6 9.26 3.42 22.95
C GLU A 6 10.26 4.57 23.14
N SER A 7 11.51 4.23 23.45
CA SER A 7 12.61 5.19 23.44
C SER A 7 12.83 5.74 22.04
N PRO A 8 13.19 7.03 21.88
CA PRO A 8 13.56 7.57 20.59
C PRO A 8 14.69 6.77 19.95
N ARG A 9 14.52 6.39 18.68
CA ARG A 9 15.54 5.71 17.88
C ARG A 9 15.71 6.36 16.52
N ASP A 10 16.88 6.22 15.95
CA ASP A 10 17.09 6.53 14.54
C ASP A 10 16.36 5.50 13.67
N PHE A 11 15.89 5.94 12.51
CA PHE A 11 15.30 5.07 11.52
C PHE A 11 15.66 5.59 10.13
N ALA A 12 15.68 4.70 9.16
CA ALA A 12 15.82 5.03 7.76
C ALA A 12 14.51 4.69 7.05
N ILE A 13 14.16 5.52 6.06
CA ILE A 13 13.13 5.18 5.08
C ILE A 13 13.87 4.63 3.87
N GLN A 14 13.56 3.38 3.51
CA GLN A 14 14.02 2.80 2.26
C GLN A 14 12.88 2.89 1.24
N ILE A 15 13.19 3.40 0.05
CA ILE A 15 12.24 3.45 -1.06
C ILE A 15 12.79 2.57 -2.17
N LEU A 16 11.99 1.57 -2.56
CA LEU A 16 12.31 0.65 -3.65
C LEU A 16 11.48 1.05 -4.88
N PHE A 17 12.15 1.43 -5.96
CA PHE A 17 11.49 1.72 -7.24
C PHE A 17 11.79 0.62 -8.25
N TYR A 18 10.74 0.10 -8.87
CA TYR A 18 10.81 -0.87 -9.96
C TYR A 18 10.02 -0.32 -11.15
N PHE A 19 10.58 -0.47 -12.35
CA PHE A 19 9.95 -0.05 -13.61
C PHE A 19 10.00 -1.20 -14.61
N GLY A 20 8.98 -1.34 -15.46
CA GLY A 20 8.96 -2.31 -16.56
C GLY A 20 8.84 -3.78 -16.13
N ALA A 21 8.13 -4.05 -15.02
CA ALA A 21 8.00 -5.38 -14.42
C ALA A 21 6.68 -6.10 -14.78
N ASP A 22 6.10 -5.78 -15.93
CA ASP A 22 4.70 -6.14 -16.27
C ASP A 22 4.49 -7.63 -16.57
N SER A 23 5.57 -8.39 -16.81
CA SER A 23 5.51 -9.80 -17.23
C SER A 23 6.02 -10.79 -16.18
N SER A 24 6.59 -10.32 -15.06
CA SER A 24 7.22 -11.19 -14.06
C SER A 24 6.71 -10.88 -12.66
N SER A 25 6.30 -11.91 -11.91
CA SER A 25 5.86 -11.77 -10.52
C SER A 25 7.03 -11.58 -9.54
N ALA A 26 8.25 -11.96 -9.90
CA ALA A 26 9.42 -11.93 -9.02
C ALA A 26 9.71 -10.54 -8.38
N PRO A 27 9.77 -9.42 -9.12
CA PRO A 27 9.97 -8.10 -8.51
C PRO A 27 8.82 -7.70 -7.58
N HIS A 28 7.58 -8.10 -7.88
CA HIS A 28 6.42 -7.78 -7.05
C HIS A 28 6.42 -8.59 -5.76
N LYS A 29 6.79 -9.87 -5.80
CA LYS A 29 7.02 -10.69 -4.60
C LYS A 29 8.10 -10.10 -3.72
N PHE A 30 9.23 -9.71 -4.32
CA PHE A 30 10.32 -9.09 -3.59
C PHE A 30 9.88 -7.79 -2.93
N ALA A 31 9.21 -6.90 -3.67
CA ALA A 31 8.71 -5.64 -3.14
C ALA A 31 7.64 -5.87 -2.04
N THR A 32 6.71 -6.81 -2.24
CA THR A 32 5.70 -7.18 -1.24
C THR A 32 6.37 -7.67 0.04
N LYS A 33 7.36 -8.57 -0.06
CA LYS A 33 8.03 -9.15 1.10
C LYS A 33 8.83 -8.13 1.92
N ASN A 34 9.43 -7.16 1.23
CA ASN A 34 10.43 -6.25 1.81
C ASN A 34 9.91 -4.82 2.00
N SER A 35 8.59 -4.61 2.05
CA SER A 35 8.01 -3.28 2.29
C SER A 35 6.82 -3.33 3.26
N ASP A 36 6.74 -2.31 4.12
CA ASP A 36 5.53 -2.04 4.92
C ASP A 36 4.48 -1.27 4.10
N VAL A 37 4.89 -0.63 3.00
CA VAL A 37 4.01 0.09 2.07
C VAL A 37 4.36 -0.34 0.65
N PHE A 38 3.45 -1.08 0.02
CA PHE A 38 3.55 -1.50 -1.37
C PHE A 38 2.60 -0.66 -2.22
N ILE A 39 3.11 -0.05 -3.29
CA ILE A 39 2.29 0.72 -4.23
C ILE A 39 2.59 0.23 -5.64
N TYR A 40 1.58 -0.28 -6.32
CA TYR A 40 1.62 -0.67 -7.72
C TYR A 40 0.87 0.34 -8.57
N ASN A 41 1.48 0.76 -9.67
CA ASN A 41 0.81 1.43 -10.78
C ASN A 41 0.98 0.56 -12.02
N GLY A 42 -0.11 0.01 -12.52
CA GLY A 42 -0.08 -0.74 -13.76
C GLY A 42 -1.39 -1.44 -14.10
N HIS A 43 -1.34 -2.33 -15.07
CA HIS A 43 -2.50 -3.07 -15.53
C HIS A 43 -2.90 -4.14 -14.51
N SER A 44 -4.20 -4.23 -14.19
CA SER A 44 -4.71 -5.36 -13.41
C SER A 44 -4.60 -6.69 -14.16
N SER A 45 -4.43 -6.64 -15.48
CA SER A 45 -4.42 -7.80 -16.36
C SER A 45 -5.61 -8.73 -16.12
N ILE A 46 -6.73 -8.16 -15.64
CA ILE A 46 -7.98 -8.89 -15.35
C ILE A 46 -7.70 -10.09 -14.40
N GLY A 47 -6.74 -9.94 -13.48
CA GLY A 47 -6.36 -10.97 -12.52
C GLY A 47 -5.40 -12.05 -13.02
N TYR A 48 -4.86 -11.94 -14.25
CA TYR A 48 -3.90 -12.90 -14.83
C TYR A 48 -2.48 -12.33 -15.00
N GLY A 49 -2.20 -11.22 -14.32
CA GLY A 49 -0.92 -10.50 -14.41
C GLY A 49 0.12 -10.95 -13.39
N PRO A 50 1.22 -10.19 -13.26
CA PRO A 50 2.27 -10.49 -12.30
C PRO A 50 1.81 -10.35 -10.83
N LEU A 51 0.69 -9.66 -10.60
CA LEU A 51 -0.03 -9.55 -9.32
C LEU A 51 -1.23 -10.51 -9.21
N ASP A 52 -1.34 -11.54 -10.04
CA ASP A 52 -2.32 -12.60 -9.80
C ASP A 52 -2.06 -13.24 -8.43
N PRO A 53 -3.05 -13.27 -7.50
CA PRO A 53 -2.88 -13.81 -6.15
C PRO A 53 -2.36 -15.26 -6.13
N ARG A 54 -2.66 -16.05 -7.16
CA ARG A 54 -2.19 -17.45 -7.30
C ARG A 54 -0.68 -17.55 -7.47
N ASN A 55 -0.02 -16.47 -7.87
CA ASN A 55 1.43 -16.41 -7.91
C ASN A 55 2.05 -16.28 -6.52
N PHE A 56 1.30 -15.90 -5.50
CA PHE A 56 1.81 -15.55 -4.18
C PHE A 56 1.45 -16.59 -3.13
N THR A 57 2.24 -16.61 -2.07
CA THR A 57 2.04 -17.41 -0.86
C THR A 57 2.20 -16.52 0.35
N SER A 58 1.79 -16.97 1.54
CA SER A 58 2.00 -16.20 2.77
C SER A 58 3.48 -15.92 3.06
N ALA A 59 4.40 -16.75 2.55
CA ALA A 59 5.83 -16.53 2.67
C ALA A 59 6.31 -15.30 1.88
N ASP A 60 5.56 -14.82 0.89
CA ASP A 60 5.86 -13.62 0.10
C ASP A 60 5.46 -12.31 0.81
N PHE A 61 4.84 -12.38 1.99
CA PHE A 61 4.41 -11.21 2.77
C PHE A 61 5.29 -11.00 4.01
N PRO A 62 5.46 -9.75 4.49
CA PRO A 62 6.14 -9.49 5.73
C PRO A 62 5.27 -9.91 6.92
N SER A 63 5.87 -10.14 8.08
CA SER A 63 5.11 -10.36 9.32
C SER A 63 4.57 -9.04 9.90
N SER A 64 5.18 -7.90 9.55
CA SER A 64 4.75 -6.56 9.94
C SER A 64 3.41 -6.16 9.31
N TYR A 65 2.80 -5.11 9.86
CA TYR A 65 1.63 -4.47 9.26
C TYR A 65 1.96 -3.90 7.89
N GLN A 66 1.08 -4.10 6.92
CA GLN A 66 1.34 -3.66 5.55
C GLN A 66 0.18 -2.83 4.99
N ILE A 67 0.50 -1.76 4.28
CA ILE A 67 -0.42 -1.04 3.39
C ILE A 67 -0.10 -1.48 1.97
N MET A 68 -1.06 -2.02 1.25
CA MET A 68 -0.91 -2.40 -0.15
C MET A 68 -1.89 -1.60 -1.00
N TRP A 69 -1.38 -0.84 -1.96
CA TRP A 69 -2.21 -0.16 -2.94
C TRP A 69 -1.95 -0.69 -4.34
N MET A 70 -2.98 -1.29 -4.92
CA MET A 70 -2.98 -1.78 -6.30
C MET A 70 -3.71 -0.76 -7.20
N ASP A 71 -2.99 0.29 -7.60
CA ASP A 71 -3.51 1.36 -8.46
C ASP A 71 -3.55 0.89 -9.92
N GLY A 72 -4.70 0.34 -10.30
CA GLY A 72 -4.89 -0.24 -11.62
C GLY A 72 -6.35 -0.53 -11.90
N CYS A 73 -6.69 -0.66 -13.19
CA CYS A 73 -8.08 -0.79 -13.61
C CYS A 73 -8.79 -1.97 -12.97
N ALA A 74 -9.91 -1.73 -12.28
CA ALA A 74 -10.76 -2.77 -11.68
C ALA A 74 -10.00 -3.74 -10.74
N SER A 75 -8.94 -3.28 -10.08
CA SER A 75 -8.12 -4.10 -9.17
C SER A 75 -8.93 -4.69 -8.00
N TYR A 76 -10.03 -4.04 -7.59
CA TYR A 76 -10.94 -4.56 -6.58
C TYR A 76 -11.45 -5.97 -6.94
N ASN A 77 -11.86 -6.18 -8.18
CA ASN A 77 -12.49 -7.43 -8.62
C ASN A 77 -11.53 -8.62 -8.64
N TYR A 78 -10.23 -8.37 -8.75
CA TYR A 78 -9.23 -9.41 -9.02
C TYR A 78 -8.29 -9.66 -7.85
N TYR A 79 -8.09 -8.65 -7.00
CA TYR A 79 -7.07 -8.73 -5.96
C TYR A 79 -7.64 -8.64 -4.56
N HIS A 80 -8.77 -7.95 -4.36
CA HIS A 80 -9.26 -7.62 -3.02
C HIS A 80 -9.45 -8.86 -2.11
N LYS A 81 -10.41 -9.72 -2.46
CA LYS A 81 -10.77 -10.91 -1.68
C LYS A 81 -9.61 -11.91 -1.53
N ASP A 82 -8.82 -12.07 -2.57
CA ASP A 82 -7.88 -13.19 -2.68
C ASP A 82 -6.49 -12.87 -2.10
N TYR A 83 -6.16 -11.58 -1.92
CA TYR A 83 -4.94 -11.19 -1.21
C TYR A 83 -5.07 -11.24 0.31
N ILE A 84 -6.27 -10.99 0.87
CA ILE A 84 -6.48 -10.98 2.33
C ILE A 84 -6.00 -12.29 3.00
N PRO A 85 -6.34 -13.49 2.51
CA PRO A 85 -5.90 -14.75 3.12
C PRO A 85 -4.38 -15.00 3.00
N LEU A 86 -3.69 -14.28 2.11
CA LEU A 86 -2.23 -14.41 1.96
C LEU A 86 -1.47 -13.68 3.08
N LYS A 87 -2.09 -12.69 3.72
CA LYS A 87 -1.50 -12.03 4.88
C LYS A 87 -1.85 -12.77 6.17
N GLU A 88 -0.82 -13.18 6.91
CA GLU A 88 -1.05 -13.67 8.27
C GLU A 88 -1.68 -12.56 9.14
N GLY A 89 -2.83 -12.89 9.73
CA GLY A 89 -3.66 -11.96 10.49
C GLY A 89 -4.76 -11.26 9.67
N GLY A 90 -4.82 -11.49 8.35
CA GLY A 90 -5.83 -10.89 7.47
C GLY A 90 -5.79 -9.36 7.54
N THR A 91 -6.97 -8.73 7.53
CA THR A 91 -7.06 -7.26 7.56
C THR A 91 -6.62 -6.64 8.89
N LYS A 92 -6.40 -7.44 9.96
CA LYS A 92 -5.74 -6.94 11.18
C LYS A 92 -4.29 -6.48 10.93
N ASN A 93 -3.68 -7.00 9.87
CA ASN A 93 -2.29 -6.81 9.55
C ASN A 93 -2.07 -6.30 8.11
N LEU A 94 -3.16 -5.94 7.41
CA LEU A 94 -3.17 -5.51 6.02
C LEU A 94 -4.26 -4.46 5.80
N ASP A 95 -3.87 -3.32 5.26
CA ASP A 95 -4.79 -2.42 4.57
C ASP A 95 -4.64 -2.59 3.07
N LEU A 96 -5.73 -2.94 2.39
CA LEU A 96 -5.72 -3.11 0.94
C LEU A 96 -6.49 -1.98 0.26
N VAL A 97 -5.77 -1.15 -0.51
CA VAL A 97 -6.32 -0.08 -1.34
C VAL A 97 -6.45 -0.60 -2.77
N THR A 98 -7.65 -0.55 -3.32
CA THR A 98 -7.94 -1.00 -4.69
C THR A 98 -8.87 -0.02 -5.40
N ASN A 99 -8.95 -0.10 -6.73
CA ASN A 99 -9.81 0.72 -7.57
C ASN A 99 -10.96 -0.14 -8.11
N GLY A 100 -12.19 0.35 -8.00
CA GLY A 100 -13.38 -0.28 -8.57
C GLY A 100 -13.55 -0.03 -10.07
N LEU A 101 -12.95 1.05 -10.60
CA LEU A 101 -13.01 1.43 -12.02
C LEU A 101 -11.60 1.59 -12.63
N GLU A 102 -11.56 1.97 -13.90
CA GLU A 102 -10.31 2.25 -14.61
C GLU A 102 -9.60 3.48 -14.05
N ALA A 103 -8.36 3.27 -13.58
CA ALA A 103 -7.48 4.33 -13.13
C ALA A 103 -6.58 4.81 -14.29
N PRO A 104 -6.47 6.13 -14.55
CA PRO A 104 -5.66 6.64 -15.65
C PRO A 104 -4.15 6.43 -15.37
N ALA A 105 -3.56 5.41 -16.00
CA ALA A 105 -2.17 5.00 -15.77
C ALA A 105 -1.14 6.14 -15.94
N TRP A 106 -1.38 7.07 -16.89
CA TRP A 106 -0.50 8.22 -17.13
C TRP A 106 -0.48 9.26 -15.99
N ARG A 107 -1.43 9.20 -15.05
CA ARG A 107 -1.45 10.03 -13.84
C ARG A 107 -0.96 9.30 -12.59
N GLY A 108 -0.86 7.97 -12.64
CA GLY A 108 -0.55 7.16 -11.46
C GLY A 108 0.82 7.46 -10.86
N GLY A 109 1.86 7.71 -11.66
CA GLY A 109 3.19 8.05 -11.11
C GLY A 109 3.14 9.26 -10.17
N THR A 110 2.47 10.33 -10.59
CA THR A 110 2.30 11.55 -9.77
C THR A 110 1.33 11.33 -8.61
N ALA A 111 0.20 10.64 -8.82
CA ALA A 111 -0.77 10.36 -7.78
C ALA A 111 -0.16 9.52 -6.64
N ASN A 112 0.58 8.46 -7.00
CA ASN A 112 1.25 7.56 -6.06
C ASN A 112 2.35 8.29 -5.28
N GLY A 113 3.08 9.19 -5.95
CA GLY A 113 4.04 10.07 -5.27
C GLY A 113 3.38 11.01 -4.26
N LYS A 114 2.24 11.62 -4.58
CA LYS A 114 1.49 12.49 -3.66
C LYS A 114 0.95 11.71 -2.45
N PHE A 115 0.46 10.48 -2.65
CA PHE A 115 0.08 9.58 -1.55
C PHE A 115 1.27 9.33 -0.62
N LEU A 116 2.42 8.94 -1.17
CA LEU A 116 3.62 8.65 -0.38
C LEU A 116 4.09 9.89 0.40
N VAL A 117 4.10 11.07 -0.22
CA VAL A 117 4.44 12.32 0.46
C VAL A 117 3.45 12.63 1.59
N ALA A 118 2.14 12.45 1.37
CA ALA A 118 1.13 12.65 2.40
C ALA A 118 1.29 11.68 3.58
N LEU A 119 1.66 10.42 3.30
CA LEU A 119 1.94 9.41 4.31
C LEU A 119 3.20 9.75 5.12
N LEU A 120 4.28 10.16 4.45
CA LEU A 120 5.56 10.48 5.08
C LEU A 120 5.60 11.84 5.79
N SER A 121 4.62 12.70 5.54
CA SER A 121 4.56 14.06 6.13
C SER A 121 4.45 14.07 7.67
N GLY A 122 4.23 12.91 8.30
CA GLY A 122 4.21 12.75 9.75
C GLY A 122 3.01 13.40 10.44
N GLY A 123 1.97 13.74 9.68
CA GLY A 123 0.66 14.10 10.21
C GLY A 123 -0.14 12.86 10.61
N THR A 124 -1.22 13.05 11.37
CA THR A 124 -2.26 12.02 11.57
C THR A 124 -3.12 11.91 10.29
N SER A 125 -2.48 11.69 9.15
CA SER A 125 -3.15 11.58 7.85
C SER A 125 -4.10 10.39 7.91
N SER A 126 -5.39 10.66 7.77
CA SER A 126 -6.40 9.63 7.60
C SER A 126 -6.30 9.05 6.19
N TYR A 127 -6.88 7.87 5.95
CA TYR A 127 -7.00 7.33 4.59
C TYR A 127 -7.69 8.33 3.65
N LYS A 128 -8.66 9.10 4.14
CA LYS A 128 -9.26 10.19 3.38
C LYS A 128 -8.22 11.20 2.89
N ASP A 129 -7.30 11.63 3.74
CA ASP A 129 -6.25 12.59 3.38
C ASP A 129 -5.29 11.99 2.34
N LEU A 130 -4.88 10.74 2.54
CA LEU A 130 -3.98 10.02 1.64
C LEU A 130 -4.61 9.84 0.24
N LEU A 131 -5.88 9.42 0.19
CA LEU A 131 -6.60 9.20 -1.07
C LEU A 131 -6.93 10.50 -1.79
N LEU A 132 -7.23 11.58 -1.05
CA LEU A 132 -7.43 12.92 -1.62
C LEU A 132 -6.14 13.49 -2.24
N ALA A 133 -4.98 13.23 -1.61
CA ALA A 133 -3.69 13.60 -2.19
C ALA A 133 -3.45 12.92 -3.56
N ALA A 134 -3.92 11.68 -3.70
CA ALA A 134 -3.83 10.89 -4.91
C ALA A 134 -5.09 10.93 -5.80
N ARG A 135 -5.94 11.96 -5.69
CA ARG A 135 -7.24 12.00 -6.41
C ARG A 135 -7.16 11.89 -7.94
N ASP A 136 -5.98 12.12 -8.51
CA ASP A 136 -5.77 12.13 -9.96
C ASP A 136 -5.90 10.73 -10.59
N THR A 137 -5.83 9.66 -9.77
CA THR A 137 -6.17 8.27 -10.15
C THR A 137 -7.36 7.71 -9.36
N GLU A 138 -8.21 8.58 -8.79
CA GLU A 138 -9.41 8.12 -8.09
C GLU A 138 -10.35 7.46 -9.10
N ALA A 139 -10.76 6.23 -8.78
CA ALA A 139 -11.58 5.39 -9.63
C ALA A 139 -12.39 4.42 -8.76
N MET A 140 -13.30 4.97 -7.94
CA MET A 140 -14.06 4.25 -6.92
C MET A 140 -13.16 3.42 -6.00
N ARG A 141 -12.31 4.09 -5.23
CA ARG A 141 -11.38 3.38 -4.36
C ARG A 141 -12.05 2.80 -3.14
N VAL A 142 -11.60 1.60 -2.77
CA VAL A 142 -11.93 0.95 -1.51
C VAL A 142 -10.64 0.75 -0.72
N VAL A 143 -10.72 0.98 0.59
CA VAL A 143 -9.66 0.64 1.54
C VAL A 143 -10.24 -0.36 2.52
N ASP A 144 -9.75 -1.58 2.48
CA ASP A 144 -10.21 -2.66 3.35
C ASP A 144 -9.10 -3.02 4.34
N GLY A 145 -9.22 -2.42 5.52
CA GLY A 145 -8.36 -2.66 6.68
C GLY A 145 -9.14 -3.05 7.94
N GLU A 146 -10.47 -2.98 7.87
CA GLU A 146 -11.39 -2.98 9.01
C GLU A 146 -12.28 -4.22 9.08
N LEU A 147 -12.18 -5.15 8.11
CA LEU A 147 -13.00 -6.36 8.09
C LEU A 147 -12.81 -7.19 9.38
N ASP A 148 -11.59 -7.21 9.91
CA ASP A 148 -11.20 -7.90 11.13
C ASP A 148 -10.68 -6.94 12.23
N ASN A 149 -10.57 -5.64 11.93
CA ASN A 149 -10.09 -4.61 12.85
C ASN A 149 -11.26 -3.82 13.45
N VAL A 150 -11.18 -3.59 14.76
CA VAL A 150 -12.08 -2.64 15.44
C VAL A 150 -11.33 -1.34 15.61
N TYR A 151 -11.87 -0.24 15.06
CA TYR A 151 -11.30 1.08 15.24
C TYR A 151 -11.14 1.41 16.73
N LYS A 152 -9.89 1.61 17.15
CA LYS A 152 -9.54 2.07 18.50
C LYS A 152 -8.82 3.40 18.39
N PRO A 153 -9.48 4.53 18.67
CA PRO A 153 -8.84 5.83 18.60
C PRO A 153 -7.70 5.90 19.62
N THR A 154 -6.45 5.82 19.16
CA THR A 154 -5.28 6.16 19.96
C THR A 154 -4.68 7.44 19.41
N LYS A 155 -4.45 8.44 20.26
CA LYS A 155 -3.74 9.68 19.89
C LYS A 155 -2.25 9.39 19.79
N ALA A 156 -1.82 8.68 18.75
CA ALA A 156 -0.41 8.54 18.43
C ALA A 156 -0.07 9.50 17.28
N SER A 157 0.61 10.60 17.61
CA SER A 157 1.17 11.53 16.63
C SER A 157 2.63 11.15 16.37
N THR A 158 2.97 10.90 15.11
CA THR A 158 4.33 10.54 14.70
C THR A 158 4.89 11.63 13.78
N ARG A 159 5.66 12.58 14.32
CA ARG A 159 6.33 13.61 13.50
C ARG A 159 7.59 13.01 12.85
N VAL A 160 7.59 12.94 11.53
CA VAL A 160 8.77 12.62 10.71
C VAL A 160 9.41 13.93 10.26
N THR A 161 10.69 14.14 10.59
CA THR A 161 11.48 15.27 10.09
C THR A 161 12.46 14.73 9.07
N ILE A 162 12.29 15.10 7.80
CA ILE A 162 13.26 14.79 6.74
C ILE A 162 14.33 15.89 6.80
N THR A 163 15.55 15.53 7.17
CA THR A 163 16.71 16.42 7.10
C THR A 163 17.52 16.08 5.86
N ASN A 164 17.58 16.99 4.88
CA ASN A 164 18.53 16.87 3.78
C ASN A 164 19.95 17.07 4.33
N ARG A 165 20.86 16.13 4.06
CA ARG A 165 22.30 16.32 4.21
C ARG A 165 22.91 16.68 2.87
#